data_AF-A0AAP4EGN4-F1
#
_entry.id   AF-A0AAP4EGN4-F1
#
_cell.length_a   1.000
_cell.length_b   1.000
_cell.length_c   1.000
_cell.angle_alpha   90.00
_cell.angle_beta   90.00
_cell.angle_gamma   90.00
#
_symmetry.space_group_name_H-M   'P 1'
#
loop_
_entity.id
_entity.type
_entity.pdbx_description
1 polymer ?
#
loop_
_entity_poly.entity_id
_entity_poly.type
_entity_poly.pdbx_seq_one_letter_code
_entity_poly.pdbx_strand_id
1 'polypeptide(L)'
;MIDNLIIKSEIYRKKENELKEKDNEIEYLSGVIEELKRAVDLKDDEIKNLKCNIESLSKKLNRFNEFLNLISIMDEIKRFKDSFLSHSKITKNEIMFHDKDKIYIDKKYLAKNFFNTYQNILFKDKLHLLKLLNLIEVSEENRFTKKVFVNGKYKRTIVFDRHILDFYYNLCS
;
A
#
# COMPACT_ATOMS: atom_id res chain seq x y z
N MET A 1 -88.46 17.50 -1.71
CA MET A 1 -87.78 16.61 -2.69
C MET A 1 -86.71 17.37 -3.49
N ILE A 2 -86.99 18.61 -3.91
CA ILE A 2 -86.06 19.50 -4.62
C ILE A 2 -84.87 19.94 -3.74
N ASP A 3 -85.11 20.36 -2.49
CA ASP A 3 -84.03 20.82 -1.60
C ASP A 3 -82.96 19.75 -1.33
N ASN A 4 -83.39 18.49 -1.21
CA ASN A 4 -82.49 17.35 -1.00
C ASN A 4 -81.61 17.07 -2.25
N LEU A 5 -82.12 17.34 -3.45
CA LEU A 5 -81.35 17.24 -4.70
C LEU A 5 -80.33 18.39 -4.83
N ILE A 6 -80.70 19.60 -4.43
CA ILE A 6 -79.81 20.77 -4.41
C ILE A 6 -78.63 20.54 -3.47
N ILE A 7 -78.90 20.13 -2.22
CA ILE A 7 -77.88 19.80 -1.21
C ILE A 7 -76.93 18.72 -1.72
N LYS A 8 -77.47 17.66 -2.35
CA LYS A 8 -76.65 16.57 -2.91
C LYS A 8 -75.74 17.07 -4.03
N SER A 9 -76.23 17.96 -4.90
CA SER A 9 -75.45 18.55 -6.00
C SER A 9 -74.28 19.41 -5.50
N GLU A 10 -74.49 20.20 -4.44
CA GLU A 10 -73.43 21.02 -3.84
C GLU A 10 -72.34 20.16 -3.19
N ILE A 11 -72.73 19.07 -2.52
CA ILE A 11 -71.79 18.09 -1.96
C ILE A 11 -70.95 17.45 -3.08
N TYR A 12 -71.56 17.06 -4.20
CA TYR A 12 -70.81 16.51 -5.34
C TYR A 12 -69.83 17.53 -5.92
N ARG A 13 -70.26 18.78 -6.11
CA ARG A 13 -69.39 19.85 -6.64
C ARG A 13 -68.22 20.15 -5.71
N LYS A 14 -68.45 20.15 -4.40
CA LYS A 14 -67.38 20.33 -3.40
C LYS A 14 -66.37 19.19 -3.47
N LYS A 15 -66.84 17.93 -3.53
CA LYS A 15 -65.97 16.76 -3.66
C LYS A 15 -65.18 16.76 -4.97
N GLU A 16 -65.78 17.21 -6.07
CA GLU A 16 -65.09 17.32 -7.37
C GLU A 16 -63.96 18.36 -7.33
N ASN A 17 -64.19 19.50 -6.66
CA ASN A 17 -63.14 20.51 -6.47
C ASN A 17 -62.01 20.00 -5.55
N GLU A 18 -62.35 19.34 -4.44
CA GLU A 18 -61.35 18.70 -3.56
C GLU A 18 -60.54 17.63 -4.31
N LEU A 19 -61.16 16.90 -5.25
CA LEU A 19 -60.47 15.93 -6.09
C LEU A 19 -59.46 16.60 -7.02
N LYS A 20 -59.87 17.67 -7.71
CA LYS A 20 -59.00 18.45 -8.61
C LYS A 20 -57.82 19.07 -7.88
N GLU A 21 -58.03 19.58 -6.67
CA GLU A 21 -56.94 20.11 -5.84
C GLU A 21 -55.92 19.02 -5.50
N LYS A 22 -56.39 17.82 -5.13
CA LYS A 22 -55.51 16.68 -4.85
C LYS A 22 -54.80 16.17 -6.09
N ASP A 23 -55.45 16.13 -7.25
CA ASP A 23 -54.83 15.70 -8.50
C ASP A 23 -53.70 16.66 -8.92
N ASN A 24 -53.92 17.98 -8.77
CA ASN A 24 -52.89 18.99 -9.01
C ASN A 24 -51.71 18.84 -8.03
N GLU A 25 -51.98 18.55 -6.76
CA GLU A 25 -50.93 18.30 -5.76
C GLU A 25 -50.13 17.03 -6.09
N ILE A 26 -50.80 15.97 -6.55
CA ILE A 26 -50.16 14.72 -6.99
C ILE A 26 -49.26 14.98 -8.21
N GLU A 27 -49.72 15.76 -9.19
CA GLU A 27 -48.92 16.10 -10.37
C GLU A 27 -47.67 16.91 -10.01
N TYR A 28 -47.84 17.92 -9.15
CA TYR A 28 -46.72 18.72 -8.63
C TYR A 28 -45.70 17.84 -7.88
N LEU A 29 -46.15 17.01 -6.94
CA LEU A 29 -45.27 16.11 -6.18
C LEU A 29 -44.59 15.08 -7.08
N SER A 30 -45.27 14.61 -8.13
CA SER A 30 -44.69 13.68 -9.11
C SER A 30 -43.54 14.34 -9.87
N GLY A 31 -43.70 15.61 -10.29
CA GLY A 31 -42.63 16.39 -10.92
C GLY A 31 -41.42 16.56 -10.00
N VAL A 32 -41.65 16.93 -8.74
CA VAL A 32 -40.59 17.05 -7.73
C VAL A 32 -39.84 15.72 -7.53
N ILE A 33 -40.56 14.59 -7.51
CA ILE A 33 -39.94 13.26 -7.39
C ILE A 33 -39.05 12.95 -8.60
N GLU A 34 -39.47 13.29 -9.82
CA GLU A 34 -38.62 13.09 -11.01
C GLU A 34 -37.34 13.93 -10.96
N GLU A 35 -37.44 15.18 -10.54
CA GLU A 35 -36.26 16.05 -10.38
C GLU A 35 -35.30 15.51 -9.32
N LEU A 36 -35.84 15.05 -8.17
CA LEU A 36 -35.03 14.43 -7.12
C LEU A 36 -34.34 13.15 -7.61
N LYS A 37 -35.03 12.30 -8.39
CA LYS A 37 -34.42 11.11 -9.00
C LYS A 37 -33.23 11.48 -9.89
N ARG A 38 -33.40 12.48 -10.77
CA ARG A 38 -32.30 12.95 -11.65
C ARG A 38 -31.13 13.49 -10.84
N ALA A 39 -31.41 14.25 -9.77
CA ALA A 39 -30.36 14.77 -8.90
C ALA A 39 -29.60 13.64 -8.18
N VAL A 40 -30.30 12.60 -7.74
CA VAL A 40 -29.68 11.39 -7.15
C VAL A 40 -28.82 10.67 -8.17
N ASP A 41 -29.30 10.46 -9.39
CA ASP A 41 -28.54 9.79 -10.46
C ASP A 41 -27.23 10.53 -10.77
N LEU A 42 -27.27 11.86 -10.87
CA LEU A 42 -26.08 12.69 -11.07
C LEU A 42 -25.09 12.56 -9.91
N LYS A 43 -25.58 12.55 -8.67
CA LYS A 43 -24.74 12.38 -7.48
C LYS A 43 -24.13 10.98 -7.42
N ASP A 44 -24.85 9.96 -7.84
CA ASP A 44 -24.33 8.59 -7.92
C ASP A 44 -23.18 8.47 -8.94
N ASP A 45 -23.29 9.15 -10.08
CA ASP A 45 -22.22 9.18 -11.08
C ASP A 45 -21.00 9.98 -10.59
N GLU A 46 -21.19 11.09 -9.89
CA GLU A 46 -20.11 11.80 -9.19
C GLU A 46 -19.40 10.88 -8.18
N ILE A 47 -20.17 10.12 -7.39
CA ILE A 47 -19.63 9.16 -6.40
C ILE A 47 -18.80 8.07 -7.08
N LYS A 48 -19.27 7.50 -8.21
CA LYS A 48 -18.50 6.51 -8.98
C LYS A 48 -17.18 7.09 -9.46
N ASN A 49 -17.19 8.30 -10.02
CA ASN A 49 -15.99 8.98 -10.49
C ASN A 49 -14.99 9.23 -9.35
N LEU A 50 -15.48 9.71 -8.21
CA LEU A 50 -14.64 9.92 -7.02
C LEU A 50 -14.01 8.62 -6.51
N LYS A 51 -14.75 7.51 -6.50
CA LYS A 51 -14.22 6.18 -6.13
C LYS A 51 -13.08 5.74 -7.07
N CYS A 52 -13.25 5.89 -8.37
CA CYS A 52 -12.20 5.57 -9.35
C CYS A 52 -10.94 6.43 -9.14
N ASN A 53 -11.12 7.73 -8.85
CA ASN A 53 -10.01 8.63 -8.57
C ASN A 53 -9.26 8.24 -7.29
N ILE A 54 -9.97 7.86 -6.23
CA ILE A 54 -9.36 7.37 -4.98
C ILE A 54 -8.54 6.10 -5.23
N GLU A 55 -9.07 5.15 -6.00
CA GLU A 55 -8.33 3.91 -6.33
C GLU A 55 -7.04 4.21 -7.11
N SER A 56 -7.10 5.12 -8.08
CA SER A 56 -5.94 5.57 -8.86
C SER A 56 -4.89 6.25 -7.98
N LEU A 57 -5.31 7.15 -7.08
CA LEU A 57 -4.43 7.82 -6.13
C LEU A 57 -3.80 6.83 -5.13
N SER A 58 -4.56 5.85 -4.66
CA SER A 58 -4.06 4.78 -3.79
C SER A 58 -2.96 3.97 -4.47
N LYS A 59 -3.14 3.58 -5.74
CA LYS A 59 -2.10 2.89 -6.53
C LYS A 59 -0.84 3.74 -6.70
N LYS A 60 -0.99 5.04 -6.97
CA LYS A 60 0.16 5.97 -7.07
C LYS A 60 0.90 6.11 -5.74
N LEU A 61 0.17 6.24 -4.64
CA LEU A 61 0.75 6.33 -3.30
C LEU A 61 1.54 5.07 -2.94
N ASN A 62 1.02 3.89 -3.26
CA ASN A 62 1.74 2.63 -3.03
C ASN A 62 3.07 2.57 -3.79
N ARG A 63 3.08 2.94 -5.08
CA ARG A 63 4.31 3.03 -5.87
C ARG A 63 5.32 4.04 -5.30
N PHE A 64 4.82 5.17 -4.81
CA PHE A 64 5.68 6.17 -4.18
C PHE A 64 6.31 5.65 -2.89
N ASN A 65 5.55 4.90 -2.08
CA ASN A 65 6.08 4.25 -0.88
C ASN A 65 7.13 3.18 -1.22
N GLU A 66 6.93 2.39 -2.28
CA GLU A 66 7.94 1.44 -2.77
C GLU A 66 9.24 2.15 -3.17
N PHE A 67 9.13 3.30 -3.86
CA PHE A 67 10.28 4.12 -4.24
C PHE A 67 11.02 4.70 -3.03
N LEU A 68 10.29 5.21 -2.02
CA LEU A 68 10.90 5.66 -0.77
C LEU A 68 11.64 4.52 -0.06
N ASN A 69 11.06 3.32 -0.02
CA ASN A 69 11.71 2.15 0.57
C ASN A 69 13.01 1.79 -0.16
N LEU A 70 13.05 1.94 -1.49
CA LEU A 70 14.28 1.76 -2.28
C LEU A 70 15.33 2.83 -1.96
N ILE A 71 14.96 4.10 -1.83
CA ILE A 71 15.91 5.15 -1.43
C ILE A 71 16.49 4.86 -0.04
N SER A 72 15.62 4.49 0.91
CA SER A 72 16.06 4.14 2.27
C SER A 72 17.03 2.96 2.27
N ILE A 73 16.77 1.90 1.49
CA ILE A 73 17.70 0.77 1.45
C ILE A 73 19.03 1.15 0.81
N MET A 74 19.02 2.04 -0.18
CA MET A 74 20.23 2.53 -0.85
C MET A 74 21.13 3.34 0.11
N ASP A 75 20.56 4.19 0.96
CA ASP A 75 21.33 4.87 2.01
C ASP A 75 21.91 3.87 3.03
N GLU A 76 21.13 2.87 3.46
CA GLU A 76 21.62 1.85 4.40
C GLU A 76 22.71 0.96 3.77
N ILE A 77 22.63 0.67 2.47
CA ILE A 77 23.69 -0.03 1.71
C ILE A 77 24.98 0.79 1.73
N LYS A 78 24.89 2.10 1.52
CA LYS A 78 26.05 3.00 1.57
C LYS A 78 26.72 2.97 2.95
N ARG A 79 25.93 3.16 4.00
CA ARG A 79 26.41 3.07 5.40
C ARG A 79 27.02 1.71 5.72
N PHE A 80 26.40 0.63 5.25
CA PHE A 80 26.92 -0.73 5.43
C PHE A 80 28.29 -0.86 4.77
N LYS A 81 28.42 -0.44 3.51
CA LYS A 81 29.68 -0.49 2.77
C LYS A 81 30.80 0.33 3.44
N ASP A 82 30.48 1.50 3.97
CA ASP A 82 31.46 2.38 4.64
C ASP A 82 31.98 1.79 5.96
N SER A 83 31.19 0.95 6.63
CA SER A 83 31.48 0.51 8.01
C SER A 83 31.75 -0.98 8.17
N PHE A 84 31.38 -1.85 7.22
CA PHE A 84 31.49 -3.30 7.42
C PHE A 84 32.91 -3.79 7.74
N LEU A 85 33.95 -3.10 7.23
CA LEU A 85 35.35 -3.46 7.47
C LEU A 85 35.77 -3.28 8.92
N SER A 86 35.17 -2.35 9.67
CA SER A 86 35.47 -2.21 11.11
C SER A 86 34.82 -3.31 11.97
N HIS A 87 33.79 -3.97 11.44
CA HIS A 87 33.06 -5.05 12.10
C HIS A 87 33.51 -6.46 11.68
N SER A 88 34.10 -6.60 10.50
CA SER A 88 34.41 -7.89 9.89
C SER A 88 35.90 -8.21 9.95
N LYS A 89 36.22 -9.50 10.00
CA LYS A 89 37.59 -10.01 9.94
C LYS A 89 37.76 -10.92 8.72
N ILE A 90 38.98 -11.07 8.24
CA ILE A 90 39.32 -12.06 7.20
C ILE A 90 39.19 -13.49 7.77
N THR A 91 39.57 -13.67 9.04
CA THR A 91 39.42 -14.96 9.72
C THR A 91 37.96 -15.29 9.92
N LYS A 92 37.56 -16.48 9.46
CA LYS A 92 36.19 -17.01 9.63
C LYS A 92 35.80 -17.01 11.11
N ASN A 93 34.62 -16.47 11.40
CA ASN A 93 34.04 -16.46 12.72
C ASN A 93 32.51 -16.51 12.62
N GLU A 94 31.84 -16.62 13.74
CA GLU A 94 30.40 -16.86 13.77
C GLU A 94 29.55 -15.59 13.65
N ILE A 95 30.17 -14.41 13.74
CA ILE A 95 29.49 -13.11 13.81
C ILE A 95 29.53 -12.42 12.46
N MET A 96 30.74 -12.11 11.98
CA MET A 96 30.95 -11.42 10.72
C MET A 96 32.37 -11.63 10.19
N PHE A 97 32.49 -12.13 8.96
CA PHE A 97 33.77 -12.27 8.28
C PHE A 97 33.62 -12.00 6.79
N HIS A 98 34.71 -11.78 6.09
CA HIS A 98 34.68 -11.55 4.65
C HIS A 98 35.85 -12.24 3.95
N ASP A 99 35.67 -12.48 2.66
CA ASP A 99 36.76 -12.81 1.73
C ASP A 99 36.78 -11.78 0.60
N LYS A 100 37.49 -12.08 -0.50
CA LYS A 100 37.62 -11.19 -1.65
C LYS A 100 36.28 -10.82 -2.27
N ASP A 101 35.35 -11.77 -2.35
CA ASP A 101 34.13 -11.65 -3.15
C ASP A 101 32.86 -11.55 -2.29
N LYS A 102 32.91 -11.99 -1.04
CA LYS A 102 31.73 -12.14 -0.18
C LYS A 102 31.92 -11.57 1.22
N ILE A 103 30.82 -11.13 1.80
CA ILE A 103 30.72 -10.76 3.23
C ILE A 103 29.70 -11.69 3.88
N TYR A 104 30.10 -12.33 4.97
CA TYR A 104 29.29 -13.27 5.73
C TYR A 104 28.92 -12.62 7.06
N ILE A 105 27.64 -12.58 7.39
CA ILE A 105 27.17 -11.94 8.61
C ILE A 105 26.01 -12.71 9.24
N ASP A 106 26.06 -12.89 10.56
CA ASP A 106 24.94 -13.43 11.31
C ASP A 106 23.70 -12.53 11.17
N LYS A 107 22.52 -13.14 10.98
CA LYS A 107 21.28 -12.39 10.73
C LYS A 107 20.90 -11.50 11.93
N LYS A 108 21.10 -11.95 13.17
CA LYS A 108 20.76 -11.16 14.37
C LYS A 108 21.76 -10.03 14.53
N TYR A 109 23.03 -10.28 14.27
CA TYR A 109 24.07 -9.25 14.29
C TYR A 109 23.81 -8.19 13.21
N LEU A 110 23.43 -8.60 11.99
CA LEU A 110 23.05 -7.68 10.92
C LEU A 110 21.90 -6.78 11.36
N ALA A 111 20.81 -7.34 11.89
CA ALA A 111 19.63 -6.57 12.33
C ALA A 111 19.93 -5.55 13.44
N LYS A 112 20.88 -5.87 14.32
CA LYS A 112 21.23 -5.01 15.46
C LYS A 112 22.14 -3.84 15.05
N ASN A 113 23.11 -4.10 14.18
CA ASN A 113 24.21 -3.16 13.90
C ASN A 113 24.08 -2.45 12.55
N PHE A 114 23.32 -3.00 11.61
CA PHE A 114 23.15 -2.46 10.26
C PHE A 114 21.67 -2.45 9.90
N PHE A 115 21.32 -1.68 8.86
CA PHE A 115 19.94 -1.61 8.37
C PHE A 115 18.90 -1.28 9.47
N ASN A 116 19.28 -0.41 10.42
CA ASN A 116 18.48 -0.02 11.58
C ASN A 116 18.13 1.48 11.59
N THR A 117 18.52 2.22 10.55
CA THR A 117 18.30 3.68 10.43
C THR A 117 16.83 3.97 10.13
N TYR A 118 16.26 3.27 9.17
CA TYR A 118 14.87 3.46 8.74
C TYR A 118 13.96 2.42 9.39
N GLN A 119 13.32 2.76 10.50
CA GLN A 119 12.48 1.83 11.29
C GLN A 119 11.06 1.66 10.73
N ASN A 120 10.66 2.48 9.77
CA ASN A 120 9.40 2.36 9.04
C ASN A 120 9.32 1.10 8.17
N ILE A 121 10.46 0.45 7.90
CA ILE A 121 10.53 -0.80 7.13
C ILE A 121 10.95 -1.92 8.07
N LEU A 122 10.16 -2.99 8.14
CA LEU A 122 10.52 -4.17 8.92
C LEU A 122 11.82 -4.77 8.40
N PHE A 123 12.69 -5.25 9.29
CA PHE A 123 13.97 -5.86 8.89
C PHE A 123 13.80 -7.03 7.91
N LYS A 124 12.69 -7.79 8.01
CA LYS A 124 12.37 -8.85 7.04
C LYS A 124 12.16 -8.28 5.63
N ASP A 125 11.49 -7.14 5.50
CA ASP A 125 11.22 -6.50 4.22
C ASP A 125 12.49 -5.87 3.64
N LYS A 126 13.38 -5.36 4.50
CA LYS A 126 14.74 -4.98 4.09
C LYS A 126 15.51 -6.15 3.50
N LEU A 127 15.46 -7.34 4.14
CA LEU A 127 16.08 -8.54 3.57
C LEU A 127 15.45 -8.95 2.24
N HIS A 128 14.13 -8.77 2.07
CA HIS A 128 13.46 -8.97 0.77
C HIS A 128 14.00 -8.01 -0.29
N LEU A 129 14.15 -6.72 0.03
CA LEU A 129 14.72 -5.74 -0.89
C LEU A 129 16.17 -6.07 -1.26
N LEU A 130 17.01 -6.41 -0.27
CA LEU A 130 18.40 -6.83 -0.52
C LEU A 130 18.46 -8.07 -1.42
N LYS A 131 17.53 -9.01 -1.26
CA LYS A 131 17.40 -10.18 -2.15
C LYS A 131 17.00 -9.75 -3.56
N LEU A 132 16.01 -8.88 -3.72
CA LEU A 132 15.53 -8.39 -5.03
C LEU A 132 16.63 -7.64 -5.79
N LEU A 133 17.48 -6.90 -5.06
CA LEU A 133 18.63 -6.19 -5.62
C LEU A 133 19.82 -7.12 -5.90
N ASN A 134 19.68 -8.43 -5.68
CA ASN A 134 20.75 -9.44 -5.77
C ASN A 134 21.97 -9.16 -4.87
N LEU A 135 21.81 -8.33 -3.83
CA LEU A 135 22.90 -8.03 -2.88
C LEU A 135 23.23 -9.21 -1.98
N ILE A 136 22.25 -10.07 -1.71
CA ILE A 136 22.44 -11.25 -0.86
C ILE A 136 22.22 -12.56 -1.62
N GLU A 137 23.10 -13.52 -1.38
CA GLU A 137 22.94 -14.88 -1.89
C GLU A 137 22.04 -15.70 -0.98
N VAL A 138 21.08 -16.38 -1.60
CA VAL A 138 20.17 -17.28 -0.91
C VAL A 138 20.37 -18.71 -1.38
N SER A 139 20.27 -19.65 -0.43
CA SER A 139 20.39 -21.09 -0.73
C SER A 139 19.06 -21.73 -1.17
N GLU A 140 17.95 -21.11 -0.80
CA GLU A 140 16.59 -21.61 -0.98
C GLU A 140 15.70 -20.40 -1.27
N GLU A 141 14.74 -20.53 -2.18
CA GLU A 141 13.90 -19.41 -2.64
C GLU A 141 13.19 -18.69 -1.48
N ASN A 142 12.71 -19.43 -0.49
CA ASN A 142 11.94 -18.91 0.64
C ASN A 142 12.79 -18.45 1.84
N ARG A 143 14.13 -18.34 1.68
CA ARG A 143 15.03 -17.96 2.77
C ARG A 143 15.96 -16.82 2.37
N PHE A 144 16.40 -16.04 3.36
CA PHE A 144 17.37 -14.95 3.17
C PHE A 144 18.82 -15.36 3.49
N THR A 145 19.02 -16.60 3.92
CA THR A 145 20.31 -17.09 4.43
C THR A 145 20.87 -18.20 3.54
N LYS A 146 22.20 -18.35 3.56
CA LYS A 146 22.94 -19.44 2.92
C LYS A 146 23.62 -20.31 3.97
N LYS A 147 23.68 -21.61 3.74
CA LYS A 147 24.49 -22.53 4.57
C LYS A 147 25.96 -22.34 4.22
N VAL A 148 26.78 -22.04 5.23
CA VAL A 148 28.21 -21.79 5.10
C VAL A 148 28.95 -22.60 6.16
N PHE A 149 30.07 -23.21 5.78
CA PHE A 149 30.91 -23.98 6.69
C PHE A 149 31.89 -23.06 7.42
N VAL A 150 31.71 -22.95 8.74
CA VAL A 150 32.45 -22.06 9.63
C VAL A 150 32.85 -22.87 10.87
N ASN A 151 34.14 -22.85 11.22
CA ASN A 151 34.67 -23.49 12.44
C ASN A 151 34.23 -24.96 12.62
N GLY A 152 34.26 -25.74 11.53
CA GLY A 152 33.93 -27.16 11.57
C GLY A 152 32.43 -27.49 11.56
N LYS A 153 31.54 -26.50 11.44
CA LYS A 153 30.08 -26.71 11.40
C LYS A 153 29.41 -25.89 10.30
N TYR A 154 28.28 -26.38 9.79
CA TYR A 154 27.42 -25.59 8.91
C TYR A 154 26.57 -24.61 9.72
N LYS A 155 26.64 -23.33 9.35
CA LYS A 155 25.79 -22.28 9.90
C LYS A 155 25.02 -21.57 8.79
N ARG A 156 23.87 -21.00 9.15
CA ARG A 156 23.08 -20.17 8.24
C ARG A 156 23.45 -18.71 8.47
N THR A 157 23.90 -18.03 7.42
CA THR A 157 24.38 -16.66 7.47
C THR A 157 23.81 -15.87 6.30
N ILE A 158 23.74 -14.55 6.42
CA ILE A 158 23.48 -13.67 5.28
C ILE A 158 24.81 -13.52 4.54
N VAL A 159 24.80 -13.70 3.23
CA VAL A 159 26.00 -13.64 2.39
C VAL A 159 25.79 -12.51 1.39
N PHE A 160 26.55 -11.43 1.51
CA PHE A 160 26.54 -10.34 0.54
C PHE A 160 27.54 -10.60 -0.57
N ASP A 161 27.17 -10.21 -1.79
CA ASP A 161 28.09 -10.10 -2.92
C ASP A 161 28.79 -8.74 -2.89
N ARG A 162 30.12 -8.74 -2.82
CA ARG A 162 30.92 -7.50 -2.75
C ARG A 162 30.92 -6.72 -4.05
N HIS A 163 30.91 -7.38 -5.20
CA HIS A 163 30.90 -6.71 -6.50
C HIS A 163 29.58 -5.98 -6.72
N ILE A 164 28.47 -6.61 -6.35
CA ILE A 164 27.13 -5.99 -6.40
C ILE A 164 27.02 -4.87 -5.37
N LEU A 165 27.55 -5.07 -4.16
CA LEU A 165 27.61 -4.01 -3.14
C LEU A 165 28.38 -2.78 -3.63
N ASP A 166 29.54 -2.99 -4.27
CA ASP A 166 30.36 -1.92 -4.83
C ASP A 166 29.64 -1.20 -5.98
N PHE A 167 28.92 -1.93 -6.83
CA PHE A 167 28.08 -1.35 -7.88
C PHE A 167 27.05 -0.38 -7.31
N TYR A 168 26.24 -0.80 -6.33
CA TYR A 168 25.23 0.09 -5.74
C TYR A 168 25.85 1.23 -4.94
N TYR A 169 26.98 1.01 -4.27
CA TYR A 169 27.69 2.08 -3.58
C TYR A 169 28.12 3.19 -4.55
N ASN A 170 28.64 2.82 -5.71
CA ASN A 170 29.08 3.77 -6.73
C ASN A 170 27.91 4.50 -7.40
N LEU A 171 26.74 3.87 -7.52
CA LEU A 171 25.52 4.54 -8.00
C LEU A 171 24.98 5.60 -7.03
N CYS A 172 25.29 5.46 -5.74
CA CYS A 172 24.84 6.34 -4.65
C CYS A 172 25.89 7.38 -4.23
N SER A 173 26.99 7.50 -4.98
CA SER A 173 28.10 8.43 -4.76
C SER A 173 27.98 9.62 -5.70
#